data_AF-A0A6M8UZX6-F1
#
_entry.id   AF-A0A6M8UZX6-F1
#
_cell.length_a   1.000
_cell.length_b   1.000
_cell.length_c   1.000
_cell.angle_alpha   90.00
_cell.angle_beta   90.00
_cell.angle_gamma   90.00
#
_symmetry.space_group_name_H-M   'P 1'
#
loop_
_entity.id
_entity.type
_entity.pdbx_description
1 polymer ?
#
loop_
_entity_poly.entity_id
_entity_poly.type
_entity_poly.pdbx_seq_one_letter_code
_entity_poly.pdbx_strand_id
1 'polypeptide(L)'
;MKSKNFSFVYFFLIYLIPVLLSAQDISVHEFIGKPKSDVIKTFGNPVHQDNSNPEMMCMFYQTATLRMIFVSNKEGVYQSEATANYDTEVEARNVFENILQNSKANGFAVDSISVNDYQIYKTGMRADLQLTENKISKKFDVNIKARKSEN
;
A
#
# COMPACT_ATOMS: atom_id res chain seq x y z
N MET A 1 -28.84 51.92 6.28
CA MET A 1 -28.87 50.84 5.27
C MET A 1 -27.65 49.96 5.52
N LYS A 2 -27.86 48.69 5.91
CA LYS A 2 -26.84 47.78 6.47
C LYS A 2 -25.97 47.19 5.34
N SER A 3 -24.67 47.52 5.27
CA SER A 3 -23.71 46.73 4.49
C SER A 3 -23.21 45.58 5.36
N LYS A 4 -23.42 44.36 4.86
CA LYS A 4 -23.15 43.11 5.57
C LYS A 4 -21.65 42.79 5.49
N ASN A 5 -21.04 42.55 6.65
CA ASN A 5 -19.70 42.02 6.82
C ASN A 5 -19.59 40.64 6.15
N PHE A 6 -19.17 40.58 4.89
CA PHE A 6 -19.05 39.33 4.14
C PHE A 6 -17.60 38.84 3.96
N SER A 7 -16.61 39.49 4.57
CA SER A 7 -15.20 39.18 4.30
C SER A 7 -14.56 38.16 5.24
N PHE A 8 -15.26 37.69 6.29
CA PHE A 8 -14.68 36.80 7.30
C PHE A 8 -14.96 35.30 7.08
N VAL A 9 -15.88 34.96 6.17
CA VAL A 9 -16.31 33.57 5.94
C VAL A 9 -15.35 32.82 5.00
N TYR A 10 -14.57 33.51 4.17
CA TYR A 10 -13.65 32.87 3.23
C TYR A 10 -12.36 32.36 3.87
N PHE A 11 -11.89 32.99 4.95
CA PHE A 11 -10.64 32.59 5.61
C PHE A 11 -10.79 31.34 6.48
N PHE A 12 -12.02 30.99 6.88
CA PHE A 12 -12.29 29.81 7.73
C PHE A 12 -12.50 28.53 6.93
N LEU A 13 -12.81 28.62 5.62
CA LEU A 13 -13.06 27.43 4.78
C LEU A 13 -11.77 26.72 4.33
N ILE A 14 -10.62 27.39 4.35
CA ILE A 14 -9.33 26.82 3.95
C ILE A 14 -8.68 26.00 5.08
N TYR A 15 -9.10 26.20 6.33
CA TYR A 15 -8.52 25.51 7.50
C TYR A 15 -9.19 24.18 7.86
N LEU A 16 -10.23 23.77 7.12
CA LEU A 16 -11.02 22.56 7.38
C LEU A 16 -10.88 21.52 6.27
N ILE A 17 -9.73 21.45 5.60
CA ILE A 17 -9.31 20.18 5.02
C ILE A 17 -8.62 19.43 6.15
N PRO A 18 -9.32 18.61 6.94
CA PRO A 18 -8.57 17.63 7.70
C PRO A 18 -7.85 16.80 6.65
N VAL A 19 -6.52 16.75 6.75
CA VAL A 19 -5.71 15.76 6.02
C VAL A 19 -6.04 14.41 6.68
N LEU A 20 -7.27 13.96 6.45
CA LEU A 20 -7.75 12.63 6.75
C LEU A 20 -7.17 11.73 5.67
N LEU A 21 -6.64 10.59 6.13
CA LEU A 21 -6.21 9.45 5.35
C LEU A 21 -4.77 9.53 4.81
N SER A 22 -3.80 9.42 5.73
CA SER A 22 -2.74 8.43 5.49
C SER A 22 -3.18 7.13 6.13
N ALA A 23 -4.14 6.44 5.50
CA ALA A 23 -3.97 5.00 5.43
C ALA A 23 -2.64 4.81 4.71
N GLN A 24 -1.64 4.25 5.39
CA GLN A 24 -0.43 3.79 4.72
C GLN A 24 -0.89 2.68 3.78
N ASP A 25 -1.23 3.05 2.54
CA ASP A 25 -1.75 2.12 1.58
C ASP A 25 -0.61 1.18 1.16
N ILE A 26 -0.63 -0.01 1.74
CA ILE A 26 0.33 -1.07 1.46
C ILE A 26 -0.19 -2.04 0.40
N SER A 27 -1.23 -1.69 -0.36
CA SER A 27 -1.85 -2.52 -1.41
C SER A 27 -0.97 -2.63 -2.67
N VAL A 28 0.33 -2.87 -2.48
CA VAL A 28 1.33 -2.94 -3.55
C VAL A 28 1.08 -4.07 -4.55
N HIS A 29 0.35 -5.10 -4.13
CA HIS A 29 -0.08 -6.20 -5.00
C HIS A 29 -0.89 -5.73 -6.20
N GLU A 30 -1.63 -4.61 -6.09
CA GLU A 30 -2.41 -4.04 -7.20
C GLU A 30 -1.55 -3.47 -8.33
N PHE A 31 -0.23 -3.40 -8.14
CA PHE A 31 0.70 -2.88 -9.14
C PHE A 31 1.35 -3.98 -9.99
N ILE A 32 1.16 -5.26 -9.68
CA ILE A 32 1.66 -6.33 -10.55
C ILE A 32 1.07 -6.18 -11.96
N GLY A 33 1.93 -6.18 -12.97
CA GLY A 33 1.61 -5.94 -14.38
C GLY A 33 1.48 -4.47 -14.79
N LYS A 34 1.49 -3.52 -13.84
CA LYS A 34 1.42 -2.08 -14.14
C LYS A 34 2.81 -1.51 -14.45
N PRO A 35 2.91 -0.43 -15.25
CA PRO A 35 4.18 0.23 -15.50
C PRO A 35 4.71 0.90 -14.23
N LYS A 36 6.04 1.02 -14.11
CA LYS A 36 6.69 1.70 -12.97
C LYS A 36 6.23 3.15 -12.77
N SER A 37 5.77 3.81 -13.85
CA SER A 37 5.20 5.16 -13.78
C SER A 37 3.98 5.24 -12.88
N ASP A 38 3.16 4.19 -12.82
CA ASP A 38 1.95 4.17 -12.00
C ASP A 38 2.31 4.06 -10.52
N VAL A 39 3.36 3.29 -10.20
CA VAL A 39 3.93 3.23 -8.85
C VAL A 39 4.41 4.62 -8.43
N ILE A 40 5.21 5.29 -9.27
CA ILE A 40 5.76 6.62 -8.99
C ILE A 40 4.64 7.67 -8.86
N LYS A 41 3.60 7.58 -9.69
CA LYS A 41 2.43 8.47 -9.61
C LYS A 41 1.68 8.31 -8.28
N THR A 42 1.65 7.09 -7.74
CA THR A 42 0.90 6.77 -6.51
C THR A 42 1.72 7.10 -5.25
N PHE A 43 2.98 6.68 -5.21
CA PHE A 43 3.82 6.74 -4.01
C PHE A 43 4.90 7.84 -4.05
N GLY A 44 4.99 8.59 -5.15
CA GLY A 44 6.04 9.57 -5.38
C GLY A 44 7.35 8.93 -5.82
N ASN A 45 8.46 9.68 -5.70
CA ASN A 45 9.78 9.17 -6.05
C ASN A 45 10.28 8.20 -4.98
N PRO A 46 10.91 7.07 -5.35
CA PRO A 46 11.50 6.16 -4.39
C PRO A 46 12.70 6.81 -3.67
N VAL A 47 12.96 6.37 -2.44
CA VAL A 47 14.13 6.79 -1.65
C VAL A 47 15.42 6.25 -2.28
N HIS A 48 15.36 5.05 -2.84
CA HIS A 48 16.46 4.45 -3.59
C HIS A 48 15.93 3.72 -4.82
N GLN A 49 16.73 3.72 -5.88
CA GLN A 49 16.44 2.99 -7.11
C GLN A 49 17.70 2.33 -7.65
N ASP A 50 17.60 1.05 -7.98
CA ASP A 50 18.62 0.33 -8.73
C ASP A 50 18.12 0.06 -10.14
N ASN A 51 18.80 0.63 -11.13
CA ASN A 51 18.54 0.44 -12.56
C ASN A 51 19.76 -0.13 -13.29
N SER A 52 20.68 -0.78 -12.57
CA SER A 52 21.88 -1.39 -13.16
C SER A 52 21.54 -2.49 -14.17
N ASN A 53 20.39 -3.14 -14.02
CA ASN A 53 19.84 -4.12 -14.96
C ASN A 53 18.44 -3.66 -15.45
N PRO A 54 18.24 -3.41 -16.75
CA PRO A 54 16.94 -2.99 -17.29
C PRO A 54 15.84 -4.05 -17.17
N GLU A 55 16.20 -5.32 -17.00
CA GLU A 55 15.26 -6.42 -16.74
C GLU A 55 14.91 -6.58 -15.25
N MET A 56 15.57 -5.83 -14.35
CA MET A 56 15.38 -5.87 -12.91
C MET A 56 15.58 -4.48 -12.30
N MET A 57 14.69 -3.55 -12.62
CA MET A 57 14.66 -2.24 -11.98
C MET A 57 13.97 -2.34 -10.62
N CYS A 58 14.72 -2.05 -9.56
CA CYS A 58 14.23 -2.10 -8.18
C CYS A 58 13.94 -0.68 -7.67
N MET A 59 12.76 -0.45 -7.11
CA MET A 59 12.37 0.80 -6.45
C MET A 59 12.10 0.54 -4.97
N PHE A 60 12.73 1.33 -4.10
CA PHE A 60 12.64 1.19 -2.65
C PHE A 60 12.01 2.43 -2.02
N TYR A 61 10.97 2.21 -1.23
CA TYR A 61 10.29 3.25 -0.44
C TYR A 61 10.42 2.88 1.04
N GLN A 62 10.77 3.86 1.87
CA GLN A 62 10.96 3.62 3.29
C GLN A 62 10.58 4.86 4.12
N THR A 63 9.82 4.62 5.18
CA THR A 63 9.59 5.55 6.29
C THR A 63 9.96 4.86 7.61
N ALA A 64 9.67 5.49 8.75
CA ALA A 64 9.85 4.85 10.06
C ALA A 64 8.94 3.63 10.28
N THR A 65 7.80 3.58 9.59
CA THR A 65 6.75 2.56 9.81
C THR A 65 6.42 1.74 8.57
N LEU A 66 6.95 2.10 7.41
CA LEU A 66 6.63 1.47 6.13
C LEU A 66 7.90 1.15 5.36
N ARG A 67 7.94 -0.04 4.76
CA ARG A 67 8.87 -0.40 3.70
C ARG A 67 8.09 -0.94 2.52
N MET A 68 8.39 -0.48 1.31
CA MET A 68 7.89 -1.06 0.07
C MET A 68 9.00 -1.26 -0.93
N ILE A 69 8.91 -2.35 -1.68
CA ILE A 69 9.84 -2.74 -2.73
C ILE A 69 9.02 -3.09 -3.96
N PHE A 70 9.43 -2.58 -5.12
CA PHE A 70 8.87 -2.96 -6.41
C PHE A 70 10.00 -3.38 -7.32
N VAL A 71 9.83 -4.50 -8.02
CA VAL A 71 10.75 -4.98 -9.04
C VAL A 71 10.01 -5.00 -10.37
N SER A 72 10.60 -4.34 -11.36
CA SER A 72 9.97 -4.10 -12.66
C SER A 72 10.93 -4.25 -13.82
N ASN A 73 10.38 -4.54 -14.99
CA ASN A 73 11.08 -4.49 -16.27
C ASN A 73 10.24 -3.69 -17.28
N LYS A 74 10.53 -3.83 -18.58
CA LYS A 74 9.78 -3.19 -19.65
C LYS A 74 8.30 -3.58 -19.73
N GLU A 75 7.93 -4.76 -19.22
CA GLU A 75 6.55 -5.27 -19.22
C GLU A 75 5.74 -4.76 -18.02
N GLY A 76 6.40 -4.17 -17.03
CA GLY A 76 5.78 -3.67 -15.80
C GLY A 76 6.38 -4.28 -14.54
N VAL A 77 5.73 -4.04 -13.41
CA VAL A 77 6.10 -4.63 -12.11
C VAL A 77 5.77 -6.13 -12.14
N TYR A 78 6.75 -6.98 -11.83
CA TYR A 78 6.55 -8.42 -11.75
C TYR A 78 6.70 -8.97 -10.33
N GLN A 79 7.20 -8.16 -9.39
CA GLN A 79 7.25 -8.46 -7.97
C GLN A 79 7.07 -7.19 -7.14
N SER A 80 6.36 -7.30 -6.03
CA SER A 80 6.24 -6.21 -5.05
C SER A 80 6.18 -6.76 -3.62
N GLU A 81 6.69 -6.00 -2.67
CA GLU A 81 6.58 -6.31 -1.24
C GLU A 81 6.25 -5.03 -0.48
N ALA A 82 5.39 -5.13 0.53
CA ALA A 82 5.22 -4.10 1.53
C ALA A 82 5.23 -4.69 2.94
N THR A 83 5.76 -3.93 3.89
CA THR A 83 5.68 -4.20 5.32
C THR A 83 5.37 -2.90 6.02
N ALA A 84 4.24 -2.84 6.72
CA ALA A 84 3.91 -1.75 7.62
C ALA A 84 3.88 -2.24 9.07
N ASN A 85 4.42 -1.44 9.97
CA ASN A 85 4.39 -1.70 11.41
C ASN A 85 3.33 -0.83 12.11
N TYR A 86 2.73 -1.39 13.15
CA TYR A 86 1.67 -0.77 13.94
C TYR A 86 1.91 -1.00 15.42
N ASP A 87 1.49 -0.05 16.25
CA ASP A 87 1.70 -0.14 17.70
C ASP A 87 0.67 -1.05 18.37
N THR A 88 -0.50 -1.25 17.75
CA THR A 88 -1.56 -2.11 18.29
C THR A 88 -2.04 -3.16 17.29
N GLU A 89 -2.51 -4.30 17.81
CA GLU A 89 -3.10 -5.36 16.99
C GLU A 89 -4.35 -4.89 16.25
N VAL A 90 -5.16 -4.03 16.90
CA VAL A 90 -6.40 -3.51 16.32
C VAL A 90 -6.13 -2.66 15.09
N GLU A 91 -5.11 -1.78 15.12
CA GLU A 91 -4.71 -0.99 13.96
C GLU A 91 -4.22 -1.87 12.81
N ALA A 92 -3.32 -2.82 13.11
CA ALA A 92 -2.83 -3.77 12.12
C ALA A 92 -3.97 -4.59 11.51
N ARG A 93 -4.90 -5.09 12.33
CA ARG A 93 -6.06 -5.87 11.90
C ARG A 93 -6.97 -5.05 10.99
N ASN A 94 -7.24 -3.78 11.33
CA ASN A 94 -8.06 -2.92 10.49
C ASN A 94 -7.45 -2.75 9.09
N VAL A 95 -6.13 -2.53 9.00
CA VAL A 95 -5.45 -2.44 7.69
C VAL A 95 -5.49 -3.77 6.95
N PHE A 96 -5.20 -4.88 7.65
CA PHE A 96 -5.24 -6.22 7.09
C PHE A 96 -6.61 -6.57 6.48
N GLU A 97 -7.69 -6.35 7.23
CA GLU A 97 -9.06 -6.58 6.78
C GLU A 97 -9.46 -5.64 5.64
N ASN A 98 -9.04 -4.38 5.69
CA ASN A 98 -9.28 -3.43 4.59
C ASN A 98 -8.62 -3.89 3.29
N ILE A 99 -7.40 -4.44 3.34
CA ILE A 99 -6.75 -5.02 2.16
C ILE A 99 -7.59 -6.16 1.63
N LEU A 100 -8.02 -7.11 2.47
CA LEU A 100 -8.86 -8.23 2.05
C LEU A 100 -10.18 -7.78 1.41
N GLN A 101 -10.84 -6.78 2.00
CA GLN A 101 -12.10 -6.23 1.50
C GLN A 101 -11.90 -5.52 0.16
N ASN A 102 -10.87 -4.68 0.04
CA ASN A 102 -10.55 -3.96 -1.19
C ASN A 102 -10.13 -4.93 -2.30
N SER A 103 -9.31 -5.94 -2.01
CA SER A 103 -8.96 -6.99 -2.97
C SER A 103 -10.22 -7.71 -3.48
N LYS A 104 -11.15 -8.10 -2.61
CA LYS A 104 -12.42 -8.71 -3.03
C LYS A 104 -13.23 -7.76 -3.92
N ALA A 105 -13.35 -6.48 -3.53
CA ALA A 105 -14.05 -5.46 -4.30
C ALA A 105 -13.42 -5.24 -5.69
N ASN A 106 -12.10 -5.38 -5.80
CA ASN A 106 -11.32 -5.26 -7.04
C ASN A 106 -11.24 -6.57 -7.86
N GLY A 107 -12.05 -7.57 -7.49
CA GLY A 107 -12.22 -8.82 -8.24
C GLY A 107 -11.09 -9.82 -8.05
N PHE A 108 -10.39 -9.75 -6.92
CA PHE A 108 -9.46 -10.80 -6.50
C PHE A 108 -10.21 -11.88 -5.74
N ALA A 109 -9.77 -13.12 -5.92
CA ALA A 109 -10.10 -14.21 -5.01
C ALA A 109 -9.19 -14.15 -3.78
N VAL A 110 -9.72 -14.59 -2.65
CA VAL A 110 -9.05 -14.53 -1.34
C VAL A 110 -9.28 -15.85 -0.62
N ASP A 111 -8.20 -16.59 -0.40
CA ASP A 111 -8.20 -17.87 0.31
C ASP A 111 -7.48 -17.75 1.64
N SER A 112 -8.10 -18.21 2.73
CA SER A 112 -7.49 -18.22 4.06
C SER A 112 -6.63 -19.46 4.25
N ILE A 113 -5.40 -19.27 4.69
CA ILE A 113 -4.55 -20.33 5.27
C ILE A 113 -4.78 -20.38 6.78
N SER A 114 -4.85 -19.21 7.41
CA SER A 114 -5.19 -19.02 8.81
C SER A 114 -5.88 -17.68 9.01
N VAL A 115 -6.27 -17.36 10.25
CA VAL A 115 -6.84 -16.05 10.60
C VAL A 115 -5.88 -14.88 10.34
N ASN A 116 -4.58 -15.14 10.23
CA ASN A 116 -3.53 -14.14 10.04
C ASN A 116 -2.75 -14.32 8.73
N ASP A 117 -3.14 -15.26 7.86
CA ASP A 117 -2.42 -15.57 6.63
C ASP A 117 -3.41 -15.91 5.51
N TYR A 118 -3.35 -15.12 4.45
CA TYR A 118 -4.26 -15.20 3.31
C TYR A 118 -3.49 -15.14 2.01
N GLN A 119 -4.03 -15.84 1.03
CA GLN A 119 -3.59 -15.75 -0.35
C GLN A 119 -4.61 -14.95 -1.15
N ILE A 120 -4.12 -13.95 -1.86
CA ILE A 120 -4.89 -13.07 -2.72
C ILE A 120 -4.44 -13.34 -4.15
N TYR A 121 -5.36 -13.61 -5.06
CA TYR A 121 -5.00 -13.92 -6.43
C TYR A 121 -6.03 -13.45 -7.43
N LYS A 122 -5.53 -13.21 -8.64
CA LYS A 122 -6.29 -12.84 -9.83
C LYS A 122 -5.45 -13.27 -11.02
N THR A 123 -6.05 -13.52 -12.17
CA THR A 123 -5.31 -13.89 -13.38
C THR A 123 -4.09 -12.99 -13.59
N GLY A 124 -2.90 -13.59 -13.64
CA GLY A 124 -1.64 -12.87 -13.82
C GLY A 124 -0.90 -12.49 -12.53
N MET A 125 -1.48 -12.64 -11.33
CA MET A 125 -0.76 -12.45 -10.06
C MET A 125 -1.24 -13.30 -8.89
N ARG A 126 -0.33 -13.51 -7.94
CA ARG A 126 -0.63 -14.01 -6.60
C ARG A 126 0.08 -13.16 -5.56
N ALA A 127 -0.54 -13.00 -4.41
CA ALA A 127 0.02 -12.36 -3.25
C ALA A 127 -0.25 -13.15 -1.98
N ASP A 128 0.68 -13.10 -1.04
CA ASP A 128 0.54 -13.60 0.31
C ASP A 128 0.44 -12.39 1.26
N LEU A 129 -0.63 -12.32 2.05
CA LEU A 129 -0.90 -11.27 3.05
C LEU A 129 -0.84 -11.88 4.45
N GLN A 130 -0.01 -11.30 5.31
CA GLN A 130 0.28 -11.82 6.64
C GLN A 130 0.20 -10.72 7.70
N LEU A 131 -0.34 -11.07 8.88
CA LEU A 131 -0.31 -10.27 10.10
C LEU A 131 0.50 -11.01 11.16
N THR A 132 1.53 -10.35 11.69
CA THR A 132 2.45 -10.98 12.65
C THR A 132 2.78 -10.03 13.80
N GLU A 133 2.92 -10.56 15.02
CA GLU A 133 3.46 -9.80 16.15
C GLU A 133 4.97 -9.96 16.20
N ASN A 134 5.70 -8.84 16.16
CA ASN A 134 7.12 -8.81 16.46
C ASN A 134 7.32 -8.84 17.99
N LYS A 135 7.67 -10.01 18.51
CA LYS A 135 7.83 -10.23 19.95
C LYS A 135 8.93 -9.40 20.61
N ILE A 136 9.88 -8.86 19.84
CA ILE A 136 10.98 -8.03 20.34
C ILE A 136 10.53 -6.58 20.45
N SER A 137 9.99 -6.00 19.37
CA SER A 137 9.55 -4.61 19.36
C SER A 137 8.16 -4.40 19.97
N LYS A 138 7.41 -5.48 20.21
CA LYS A 138 5.99 -5.48 20.63
C LYS A 138 5.07 -4.74 19.67
N LYS A 139 5.47 -4.68 18.39
CA LYS A 139 4.68 -4.10 17.30
C LYS A 139 4.04 -5.20 16.46
N PHE A 140 3.05 -4.82 15.67
CA PHE A 140 2.35 -5.69 14.74
C PHE A 140 2.71 -5.32 13.31
N ASP A 141 3.19 -6.29 12.55
CA ASP A 141 3.58 -6.11 11.15
C ASP A 141 2.50 -6.69 10.24
N VAL A 142 2.04 -5.88 9.28
CA VAL A 142 1.25 -6.34 8.14
C VAL A 142 2.17 -6.40 6.93
N ASN A 143 2.35 -7.60 6.39
CA ASN A 143 3.21 -7.87 5.24
C ASN A 143 2.38 -8.35 4.06
N ILE A 144 2.65 -7.81 2.87
CA ILE A 144 2.10 -8.35 1.64
C ILE A 144 3.20 -8.51 0.60
N LYS A 145 3.28 -9.70 0.00
CA LYS A 145 4.24 -10.04 -1.06
C LYS A 145 3.49 -10.52 -2.27
N ALA A 146 3.68 -9.85 -3.39
CA ALA A 146 3.01 -10.20 -4.64
C ALA A 146 4.02 -10.46 -5.76
N ARG A 147 3.61 -11.32 -6.69
CA ARG A 147 4.40 -11.71 -7.86
C ARG A 147 3.49 -12.00 -9.04
N LYS A 148 4.00 -11.75 -10.23
CA LYS A 148 3.40 -12.24 -11.48
C LYS A 148 3.30 -13.77 -11.39
N SER A 149 2.15 -14.31 -11.76
CA SER A 149 1.88 -15.76 -11.70
C SER A 149 1.01 -16.15 -12.88
N GLU A 150 1.32 -17.28 -13.51
CA GLU A 150 0.58 -17.81 -14.67
C GLU A 150 -0.66 -18.64 -14.29
N ASN A 151 -0.95 -18.74 -12.99
CA ASN A 151 -2.10 -19.48 -12.47
C ASN A 151 -3.43 -18.81 -12.80
#